data_AF-A0A831Z3R4-F1
#
_entry.id   AF-A0A831Z3R4-F1
#
_cell.length_a   1.000
_cell.length_b   1.000
_cell.length_c   1.000
_cell.angle_alpha   90.00
_cell.angle_beta   90.00
_cell.angle_gamma   90.00
#
_symmetry.space_group_name_H-M   'P 1'
#
loop_
_entity.id
_entity.type
_entity.pdbx_description
1 polymer ?
#
loop_
_entity_poly.entity_id
_entity_poly.type
_entity_poly.pdbx_seq_one_letter_code
_entity_poly.pdbx_strand_id
1 'polypeptide(L)'
;MTKDYYAVLGVDKKATKDEIKKAFRKLAQKHHPDKGGDEAKFKEITEAYSILSDDKRRREYDSYGRTFAGGGNSQGAGGFDFNNFAGAG
;
A
#
# COMPACT_ATOMS: atom_id res chain seq x y z
N MET A 1 0.38 12.16 -8.24
CA MET A 1 1.42 11.83 -7.26
C MET A 1 1.37 10.34 -7.01
N THR A 2 2.45 9.62 -7.27
CA THR A 2 2.57 8.20 -6.93
C THR A 2 2.33 8.03 -5.42
N LYS A 3 1.23 7.39 -5.02
CA LYS A 3 0.98 7.05 -3.61
C LYS A 3 2.12 6.15 -3.14
N ASP A 4 3.01 6.67 -2.31
CA ASP A 4 4.13 5.89 -1.76
C ASP A 4 3.65 5.22 -0.47
N TYR A 5 3.19 3.97 -0.57
CA TYR A 5 2.59 3.24 0.56
C TYR A 5 3.58 3.07 1.73
N TYR A 6 4.87 3.05 1.43
CA TYR A 6 5.94 3.08 2.41
C TYR A 6 5.94 4.39 3.21
N ALA A 7 5.77 5.53 2.53
CA ALA A 7 5.66 6.84 3.18
C ALA A 7 4.37 6.97 4.00
N VAL A 8 3.25 6.40 3.53
CA VAL A 8 1.98 6.37 4.28
C VAL A 8 2.14 5.62 5.60
N LEU A 9 2.84 4.49 5.60
CA LEU A 9 3.14 3.73 6.82
C LEU A 9 4.33 4.32 7.61
N GLY A 10 5.05 5.29 7.05
CA GLY A 10 6.25 5.87 7.66
C GLY A 10 7.40 4.86 7.81
N VAL A 11 7.51 3.91 6.88
CA VAL A 11 8.54 2.85 6.88
C VAL A 11 9.40 2.94 5.63
N ASP A 12 10.60 2.37 5.69
CA ASP A 12 11.51 2.30 4.55
C ASP A 12 11.01 1.30 3.49
N LYS A 13 11.37 1.50 2.21
CA LYS A 13 11.15 0.53 1.13
C LYS A 13 11.83 -0.81 1.39
N LYS A 14 12.88 -0.81 2.20
CA LYS A 14 13.58 -2.01 2.70
C LYS A 14 12.97 -2.61 3.96
N ALA A 15 11.91 -2.02 4.52
CA ALA A 15 11.28 -2.51 5.73
C ALA A 15 10.79 -3.95 5.54
N THR A 16 10.99 -4.76 6.57
CA THR A 16 10.50 -6.13 6.69
C THR A 16 8.99 -6.14 6.93
N LYS A 17 8.34 -7.29 6.69
CA LYS A 17 6.90 -7.44 6.97
C LYS A 17 6.55 -7.16 8.43
N ASP A 18 7.43 -7.52 9.35
CA ASP A 18 7.23 -7.29 10.77
C ASP A 18 7.26 -5.79 11.10
N GLU A 19 8.15 -5.02 10.49
CA GLU A 19 8.19 -3.57 10.62
C GLU A 19 6.95 -2.91 10.02
N ILE A 20 6.53 -3.34 8.82
CA ILE A 20 5.30 -2.88 8.16
C ILE A 20 4.08 -3.14 9.04
N LYS A 21 3.96 -4.35 9.60
CA LYS A 21 2.87 -4.74 10.51
C LYS A 21 2.89 -3.94 11.81
N LYS A 22 4.08 -3.70 12.37
CA LYS A 22 4.24 -2.90 13.59
C LYS A 22 3.85 -1.44 13.36
N ALA A 23 4.27 -0.85 12.24
CA ALA A 23 3.92 0.51 11.85
C ALA A 23 2.41 0.66 11.61
N PHE A 24 1.81 -0.26 10.83
CA PHE A 24 0.37 -0.32 10.62
C PHE A 24 -0.41 -0.33 11.94
N ARG A 25 -0.07 -1.24 12.86
CA ARG A 25 -0.75 -1.31 14.18
C ARG A 25 -0.66 0.00 14.96
N LYS A 26 0.50 0.66 14.93
CA LYS A 26 0.73 1.91 15.66
C LYS A 26 -0.08 3.06 15.04
N LEU A 27 -0.14 3.14 13.72
CA LEU A 27 -0.88 4.15 12.99
C LEU A 27 -2.40 3.90 13.03
N ALA A 28 -2.84 2.65 12.89
CA ALA A 28 -4.23 2.24 13.01
C ALA A 28 -4.82 2.60 14.38
N GLN A 29 -4.06 2.39 15.47
CA GLN A 29 -4.49 2.80 16.80
C GLN A 29 -4.54 4.33 16.98
N LYS A 30 -3.69 5.07 16.27
CA LYS A 30 -3.62 6.53 16.32
C LYS A 30 -4.71 7.20 15.49
N HIS A 31 -5.04 6.62 14.35
CA HIS A 31 -6.03 7.12 13.40
C HIS A 31 -7.36 6.36 13.45
N HIS A 32 -7.58 5.54 14.48
CA HIS A 32 -8.81 4.74 14.60
C HIS A 32 -10.05 5.65 14.65
N PRO A 33 -11.09 5.41 13.84
CA PRO A 33 -12.29 6.26 13.81
C PRO A 33 -12.98 6.33 15.19
N ASP A 34 -13.05 5.21 15.93
CA ASP A 34 -13.64 5.18 17.29
C ASP A 34 -12.93 6.09 18.31
N LYS A 35 -11.67 6.49 18.05
CA LYS A 35 -10.91 7.39 18.92
C LYS A 35 -10.95 8.84 18.45
N GLY A 36 -11.86 9.17 17.51
CA GLY A 36 -11.89 10.48 16.85
C GLY A 36 -10.73 10.66 15.85
N GLY A 37 -10.20 9.55 15.34
CA GLY A 37 -9.15 9.55 14.33
C GLY A 37 -9.66 9.92 12.93
N ASP A 38 -8.71 10.09 12.03
CA ASP A 38 -8.97 10.48 10.65
C ASP A 38 -9.25 9.22 9.80
N GLU A 39 -10.51 9.03 9.42
CA GLU A 39 -10.96 7.87 8.63
C GLU A 39 -10.26 7.82 7.25
N ALA A 40 -9.97 8.97 6.64
CA ALA A 40 -9.27 9.01 5.36
C ALA A 40 -7.85 8.45 5.51
N LYS A 41 -7.13 8.89 6.55
CA LYS A 41 -5.81 8.32 6.86
C LYS A 41 -5.89 6.86 7.22
N PHE A 42 -6.90 6.43 7.98
CA PHE A 42 -7.08 5.04 8.32
C PHE A 42 -7.27 4.15 7.07
N LYS A 43 -8.05 4.62 6.09
CA LYS A 43 -8.21 3.95 4.79
C LYS A 43 -6.88 3.87 4.04
N GLU A 44 -6.12 4.95 3.96
CA GLU A 44 -4.79 4.96 3.32
C GLU A 44 -3.80 3.99 3.99
N ILE A 45 -3.76 3.98 5.33
CA ILE A 45 -2.91 3.09 6.12
C ILE A 45 -3.30 1.61 5.87
N THR A 46 -4.60 1.33 5.78
CA THR A 46 -5.12 -0.02 5.51
C THR A 46 -4.84 -0.47 4.08
N GLU A 47 -5.03 0.41 3.10
CA GLU A 47 -4.68 0.17 1.70
C GLU A 47 -3.18 -0.15 1.57
N ALA A 48 -2.32 0.69 2.15
CA ALA A 48 -0.88 0.49 2.16
C ALA A 48 -0.47 -0.85 2.78
N TYR A 49 -1.05 -1.21 3.92
CA TYR A 49 -0.77 -2.49 4.57
C TYR A 49 -1.24 -3.68 3.73
N SER A 50 -2.40 -3.61 3.07
CA SER A 50 -2.93 -4.71 2.24
C SER A 50 -2.02 -5.05 1.06
N ILE A 51 -1.33 -4.04 0.50
CA ILE A 51 -0.36 -4.21 -0.59
C ILE A 51 0.99 -4.68 -0.02
N LEU A 52 1.50 -4.02 1.02
CA LEU A 52 2.86 -4.23 1.52
C LEU A 52 3.03 -5.47 2.41
N SER A 53 1.94 -5.99 2.98
CA SER A 53 1.95 -7.21 3.81
C SER A 53 2.08 -8.50 2.99
N ASP A 54 1.63 -8.48 1.73
CA ASP A 54 1.72 -9.60 0.80
C ASP A 54 2.95 -9.44 -0.09
N ASP A 55 3.84 -10.44 -0.11
CA ASP A 55 5.06 -10.40 -0.93
C ASP A 55 4.76 -10.30 -2.42
N LYS A 56 3.68 -10.94 -2.89
CA LYS A 56 3.31 -10.92 -4.29
C LYS A 56 2.86 -9.52 -4.69
N ARG A 57 1.93 -8.94 -3.92
CA ARG A 57 1.38 -7.60 -4.17
C ARG A 57 2.44 -6.51 -3.97
N ARG A 58 3.32 -6.67 -2.98
CA ARG A 58 4.48 -5.80 -2.78
C ARG A 58 5.43 -5.84 -3.98
N ARG A 59 5.77 -7.03 -4.48
CA ARG A 59 6.62 -7.17 -5.67
C ARG A 59 5.99 -6.55 -6.90
N GLU A 60 4.68 -6.73 -7.10
CA GLU A 60 3.92 -6.09 -8.17
C GLU A 60 3.95 -4.56 -8.01
N TYR A 61 3.66 -4.04 -6.82
CA TYR A 61 3.76 -2.60 -6.53
C TYR A 61 5.17 -2.05 -6.79
N ASP A 62 6.20 -2.76 -6.34
CA ASP A 62 7.60 -2.38 -6.54
C ASP A 62 8.06 -2.51 -8.01
N SER A 63 7.42 -3.39 -8.81
CA SER A 63 7.69 -3.52 -10.24
C SER A 63 6.95 -2.46 -11.05
N TYR A 64 5.68 -2.17 -10.73
CA TYR A 64 4.91 -1.08 -11.34
C TYR A 64 5.50 0.30 -11.03
N GLY A 65 6.00 0.50 -9.81
CA GLY A 65 6.72 1.73 -9.45
C GLY A 65 8.03 1.90 -10.22
N ARG A 66 8.70 0.80 -10.58
CA ARG A 66 9.92 0.80 -11.41
C ARG A 66 9.63 1.00 -12.90
N THR A 67 8.55 0.43 -13.43
CA THR A 67 8.18 0.60 -14.85
C THR A 67 7.68 2.01 -15.17
N PHE A 68 7.11 2.73 -14.21
CA PHE A 68 6.76 4.15 -14.40
C PHE A 68 7.94 5.12 -14.21
N ALA A 69 8.98 4.73 -13.47
CA ALA A 69 10.12 5.60 -13.14
C ALA A 69 11.31 5.45 -14.11
N GLY A 70 11.32 4.45 -14.99
CA GLY A 70 12.34 4.26 -16.03
C GLY A 70 11.68 4.07 -17.39
N GLY A 71 11.70 5.11 -18.23
CA GLY A 71 11.19 5.01 -19.59
C GLY A 71 11.84 3.88 -20.37
N GLY A 72 11.01 3.08 -21.06
CA GLY A 72 11.44 2.12 -22.09
C GLY A 72 10.96 0.70 -21.89
N ASN A 73 10.04 0.27 -22.76
CA ASN A 73 9.76 -1.12 -23.15
C ASN A 73 9.54 -2.16 -22.03
N SER A 74 8.26 -2.41 -21.71
CA SER A 74 7.79 -3.78 -21.45
C SER A 74 6.30 -3.87 -21.74
N GLN A 75 6.03 -4.39 -22.93
CA GLN A 75 4.77 -4.88 -23.42
C GLN A 75 4.24 -5.97 -22.48
N GLY A 76 3.04 -5.79 -21.92
CA GLY A 76 2.25 -6.87 -21.32
C GLY A 76 2.15 -6.86 -19.79
N ALA A 77 1.08 -6.25 -19.27
CA ALA A 77 0.35 -6.73 -18.10
C ALA A 77 -0.99 -5.99 -18.05
N GLY A 78 -2.04 -6.65 -18.55
CA GLY A 78 -3.40 -6.14 -18.46
C GLY A 78 -3.90 -6.07 -17.02
N GLY A 79 -4.80 -5.12 -16.79
CA GLY A 79 -5.85 -5.21 -15.78
C GLY A 79 -5.39 -5.22 -14.32
N PHE A 80 -4.95 -4.06 -13.81
CA PHE A 80 -5.16 -3.76 -12.39
C PHE A 80 -6.45 -2.95 -12.23
N ASP A 81 -7.59 -3.64 -12.37
CA ASP A 81 -8.91 -3.12 -12.05
C ASP A 81 -9.10 -3.14 -10.52
N PHE A 82 -8.84 -2.00 -9.89
CA PHE A 82 -9.13 -1.74 -8.47
C PHE A 82 -10.63 -1.91 -8.14
N ASN A 83 -11.50 -1.89 -9.15
CA ASN A 83 -12.93 -2.15 -9.03
C ASN A 83 -13.29 -3.58 -8.59
N ASN A 84 -12.38 -4.56 -8.66
CA ASN A 84 -12.66 -5.92 -8.19
C ASN A 84 -12.36 -6.12 -6.68
N PHE A 85 -11.75 -5.13 -5.99
CA PHE A 85 -11.49 -5.22 -4.55
C PHE A 85 -12.68 -4.73 -3.70
N ALA A 86 -13.55 -3.90 -4.26
CA ALA A 86 -14.69 -3.29 -3.55
C ALA A 86 -16.05 -4.01 -3.78
N GLY A 87 -16.07 -5.10 -4.54
CA GLY A 87 -17.31 -5.77 -4.99
C GLY A 87 -17.52 -7.21 -4.51
N ALA A 88 -16.72 -7.72 -3.58
CA ALA A 88 -16.95 -9.02 -2.94
C ALA A 88 -17.66 -8.81 -1.59
N GLY A 89 -18.94 -8.47 -1.66
CA GLY A 89 -19.89 -8.46 -0.55
C GLY A 89 -21.17 -9.14 -0.98
#